data_AF-W2P307-F1
#
_entry.id   AF-W2P307-F1
#
_cell.length_a   1.000
_cell.length_b   1.000
_cell.length_c   1.000
_cell.angle_alpha   90.00
_cell.angle_beta   90.00
_cell.angle_gamma   90.00
#
_symmetry.space_group_name_H-M   'P 1'
#
loop_
_entity.id
_entity.type
_entity.pdbx_description
1 polymer ?
#
loop_
_entity_poly.entity_id
_entity_poly.type
_entity_poly.pdbx_seq_one_letter_code
_entity_poly.pdbx_strand_id
1 'polypeptide(L)'
;MAKHDNLLTKIQGLMRKLRTLNHSATLRTSLRPVVRQPKCWDSTYKMVKRFFAIKDFVDTSDNELAELMPTRHEENKLRSLQDDFREFKSASKKLQSDENVTLFDVRDIFDLAVFEDACVQVLLGKEATLTEAQHEVLKALNRTGAITAHDNDDESEDRDGFADRALRTRKKQRVAVRTYDGVRFIPPTSNAVERLFSKERHVLSFHRQGILPIRLEMMLFLR
;
A
#
# COMPACT_ATOMS: atom_id res chain seq x y z
N MET A 1 0.63 -2.45 6.95
CA MET A 1 1.80 -2.16 7.83
C MET A 1 1.42 -1.34 9.06
N ALA A 2 0.88 -0.12 8.93
CA ALA A 2 0.61 0.78 10.08
C ALA A 2 -0.20 0.14 11.22
N LYS A 3 -1.22 -0.67 10.90
CA LYS A 3 -2.04 -1.41 11.87
C LYS A 3 -1.22 -2.33 12.80
N HIS A 4 -0.08 -2.84 12.34
CA HIS A 4 0.76 -3.80 13.08
C HIS A 4 2.01 -3.16 13.68
N ASP A 5 2.20 -1.84 13.56
CA ASP A 5 3.49 -1.22 13.85
C ASP A 5 3.89 -1.33 15.33
N ASN A 6 2.93 -1.20 16.26
CA ASN A 6 3.15 -1.42 17.70
C ASN A 6 3.69 -2.83 17.98
N LEU A 7 3.07 -3.84 17.38
CA LEU A 7 3.45 -5.23 17.56
C LEU A 7 4.80 -5.55 16.91
N LEU A 8 5.04 -5.00 15.71
CA LEU A 8 6.33 -5.13 15.05
C LEU A 8 7.43 -4.46 15.89
N THR A 9 7.18 -3.29 16.48
CA THR A 9 8.12 -2.58 17.35
C THR A 9 8.44 -3.36 18.61
N LYS A 10 7.45 -4.02 19.23
CA LYS A 10 7.66 -4.96 20.34
C LYS A 10 8.61 -6.09 19.96
N ILE A 11 8.37 -6.77 18.84
CA ILE A 11 9.26 -7.84 18.34
C ILE A 11 10.64 -7.28 17.98
N GLN A 12 10.72 -6.10 17.40
CA GLN A 12 12.00 -5.49 17.07
C GLN A 12 12.82 -5.19 18.33
N GLY A 13 12.18 -4.79 19.44
CA GLY A 13 12.79 -4.69 20.75
C GLY A 13 13.35 -6.03 21.22
N LEU A 14 12.53 -7.09 21.16
CA LEU A 14 12.95 -8.45 21.51
C LEU A 14 14.18 -8.89 20.68
N MET A 15 14.10 -8.75 19.36
CA MET A 15 15.17 -9.16 18.44
C MET A 15 16.48 -8.37 18.64
N ARG A 16 16.40 -7.12 19.12
CA ARG A 16 17.57 -6.33 19.52
C ARG A 16 18.19 -6.86 20.81
N LYS A 17 17.38 -7.17 21.84
CA LYS A 17 17.87 -7.76 23.09
C LYS A 17 18.51 -9.12 22.84
N LEU A 18 17.86 -9.99 22.06
CA LEU A 18 18.41 -11.30 21.69
C LEU A 18 19.73 -11.22 20.90
N ARG A 19 20.05 -10.07 20.31
CA ARG A 19 21.31 -9.86 19.58
C ARG A 19 22.48 -9.51 20.50
N THR A 20 22.23 -9.11 21.75
CA THR A 20 23.32 -8.82 22.70
C THR A 20 24.07 -10.12 23.03
N LEU A 21 25.35 -9.98 23.39
CA LEU A 21 26.25 -11.12 23.59
C LEU A 21 25.66 -12.14 24.57
N ASN A 22 25.14 -11.67 25.71
CA ASN A 22 24.62 -12.51 26.78
C ASN A 22 23.42 -13.36 26.33
N HIS A 23 22.40 -12.74 25.73
CA HIS A 23 21.22 -13.48 25.28
C HIS A 23 21.48 -14.29 24.00
N SER A 24 22.42 -13.85 23.16
CA SER A 24 22.80 -14.61 21.96
C SER A 24 23.53 -15.91 22.30
N ALA A 25 24.23 -15.96 23.44
CA ALA A 25 24.91 -17.16 23.92
C ALA A 25 23.93 -18.16 24.58
N THR A 26 22.86 -17.67 25.22
CA THR A 26 21.84 -18.53 25.82
C THR A 26 20.86 -19.12 24.79
N LEU A 27 20.73 -18.48 23.63
CA LEU A 27 20.01 -19.00 22.48
C LEU A 27 20.67 -20.29 21.97
N ARG A 28 20.10 -21.44 22.32
CA ARG A 28 20.58 -22.78 21.93
C ARG A 28 20.29 -23.12 20.45
N THR A 29 20.59 -22.20 19.53
CA THR A 29 20.35 -22.35 18.08
C THR A 29 21.49 -21.75 17.26
N SER A 30 21.65 -22.21 16.02
CA SER A 30 22.56 -21.58 15.06
C SER A 30 21.98 -20.33 14.38
N LEU A 31 20.71 -20.00 14.65
CA LEU A 31 20.00 -18.92 13.98
C LEU A 31 20.21 -17.60 14.73
N ARG A 32 20.68 -16.57 14.01
CA ARG A 32 20.86 -15.24 14.59
C ARG A 32 19.60 -14.39 14.47
N PRO A 33 19.26 -13.57 15.50
CA PRO A 33 18.20 -12.58 15.42
C PRO A 33 18.40 -11.60 14.26
N VAL A 34 17.29 -11.18 13.65
CA VAL A 34 17.25 -10.25 12.51
C VAL A 34 16.41 -9.04 12.89
N VAL A 35 16.88 -7.83 12.57
CA VAL A 35 16.19 -6.57 12.88
C VAL A 35 15.60 -5.99 11.60
N ARG A 36 14.35 -5.49 11.65
CA ARG A 36 13.71 -4.85 10.49
C ARG A 36 14.32 -3.49 10.15
N GLN A 37 14.32 -3.16 8.86
CA GLN A 37 14.47 -1.82 8.32
C GLN A 37 13.08 -1.27 8.00
N PRO A 38 12.61 -0.17 8.65
CA PRO A 38 11.23 0.29 8.51
C PRO A 38 10.76 0.56 7.07
N LYS A 39 11.68 0.95 6.18
CA LYS A 39 11.39 1.30 4.79
C LYS A 39 11.24 0.09 3.85
N CYS A 40 11.55 -1.13 4.29
CA CYS A 40 11.58 -2.30 3.41
C CYS A 40 10.79 -3.47 4.01
N TRP A 41 9.73 -3.88 3.32
CA TRP A 41 8.83 -4.95 3.78
C TRP A 41 9.52 -6.33 3.90
N ASP A 42 10.48 -6.66 3.01
CA ASP A 42 11.17 -7.96 3.05
C ASP A 42 12.03 -8.10 4.32
N SER A 43 12.57 -7.00 4.85
CA SER A 43 13.28 -7.00 6.12
C SER A 43 12.34 -7.29 7.31
N THR A 44 11.12 -6.75 7.28
CA THR A 44 10.06 -7.03 8.27
C THR A 44 9.64 -8.48 8.19
N TYR A 45 9.40 -9.00 6.99
CA TYR A 45 9.09 -10.41 6.76
C TYR A 45 10.19 -11.34 7.32
N LYS A 46 11.47 -11.05 7.01
CA LYS A 46 12.62 -11.81 7.52
C LYS A 46 12.71 -11.78 9.04
N MET A 47 12.45 -10.63 9.67
CA MET A 47 12.43 -10.50 11.13
C MET A 47 11.33 -11.37 11.75
N VAL A 48 10.08 -11.26 11.28
CA VAL A 48 8.96 -12.05 11.80
C VAL A 48 9.19 -13.54 11.59
N LYS A 49 9.68 -13.94 10.40
CA LYS A 49 10.06 -15.32 10.12
C LYS A 49 11.16 -15.83 11.05
N ARG A 50 12.16 -15.00 11.32
CA ARG A 50 13.25 -15.37 12.23
C ARG A 50 12.76 -15.48 13.68
N PHE A 51 11.87 -14.60 14.12
CA PHE A 51 11.26 -14.66 15.44
C PHE A 51 10.58 -16.01 15.66
N PHE A 52 9.69 -16.45 14.76
CA PHE A 52 9.02 -17.75 14.91
C PHE A 52 9.97 -18.95 14.90
N ALA A 53 11.13 -18.85 14.25
CA ALA A 53 12.14 -19.90 14.24
C ALA A 53 12.99 -19.97 15.52
N ILE A 54 13.01 -18.88 16.30
CA ILE A 54 13.84 -18.75 17.51
C ILE A 54 12.99 -18.75 18.79
N LYS A 55 11.70 -18.41 18.71
CA LYS A 55 10.87 -18.10 19.89
C LYS A 55 10.85 -19.19 20.96
N ASP A 56 10.91 -20.47 20.57
CA ASP A 56 10.86 -21.60 21.50
C ASP A 56 12.18 -21.79 22.28
N PHE A 57 13.24 -21.10 21.86
CA PHE A 57 14.56 -21.10 22.50
C PHE A 57 14.82 -19.84 23.33
N VAL A 58 13.86 -18.91 23.37
CA VAL A 58 13.99 -17.70 24.18
C VAL A 58 13.76 -18.06 25.64
N ASP A 59 14.72 -17.69 26.49
CA ASP A 59 14.61 -17.86 27.93
C ASP A 59 13.61 -16.85 28.51
N THR A 60 12.44 -17.34 28.92
CA THR A 60 11.36 -16.54 29.50
C THR A 60 11.48 -16.33 31.01
N SER A 61 12.56 -16.82 31.65
CA SER A 61 12.85 -16.49 33.05
C SER A 61 13.29 -15.04 33.24
N ASP A 62 13.82 -14.42 32.20
CA ASP A 62 14.15 -13.00 32.18
C ASP A 62 12.87 -12.17 31.99
N ASN A 63 12.47 -11.43 33.02
CA ASN A 63 11.31 -10.55 33.01
C ASN A 63 11.33 -9.57 31.82
N GLU A 64 12.51 -9.05 31.47
CA GLU A 64 12.67 -8.09 30.38
C GLU A 64 12.41 -8.69 28.99
N LEU A 65 12.67 -9.99 28.82
CA LEU A 65 12.35 -10.73 27.60
C LEU A 65 10.90 -11.20 27.61
N ALA A 66 10.39 -11.63 28.78
CA ALA A 66 9.01 -12.06 28.97
C ALA A 66 8.00 -10.95 28.64
N GLU A 67 8.27 -9.71 29.03
CA GLU A 67 7.44 -8.55 28.68
C GLU A 67 7.36 -8.29 27.17
N LEU A 68 8.47 -8.56 26.46
CA LEU A 68 8.58 -8.37 25.02
C LEU A 68 8.06 -9.56 24.22
N MET A 69 7.80 -10.70 24.86
CA MET A 69 7.20 -11.86 24.20
C MET A 69 5.76 -11.54 23.76
N PRO A 70 5.41 -11.80 22.49
CA PRO A 70 4.04 -11.66 22.02
C PRO A 70 3.09 -12.63 22.74
N THR A 71 1.90 -12.16 23.07
CA THR A 71 0.82 -13.03 23.55
C THR A 71 0.33 -13.94 22.43
N ARG A 72 -0.40 -15.02 22.75
CA ARG A 72 -0.98 -15.93 21.74
C ARG A 72 -1.83 -15.20 20.71
N HIS A 73 -2.59 -14.19 21.12
CA HIS A 73 -3.41 -13.39 20.22
C HIS A 73 -2.55 -12.53 19.28
N GLU A 74 -1.47 -11.94 19.79
CA GLU A 74 -0.50 -11.19 18.99
C GLU A 74 0.25 -12.11 18.02
N GLU A 75 0.64 -13.32 18.43
CA GLU A 75 1.24 -14.32 17.55
C GLU A 75 0.33 -14.68 16.37
N ASN A 76 -0.97 -14.85 16.60
CA ASN A 76 -1.92 -15.12 15.52
C ASN A 76 -1.97 -13.97 14.51
N LYS A 77 -1.92 -12.71 14.96
CA LYS A 77 -1.82 -11.54 14.07
C LYS A 77 -0.52 -11.54 13.27
N LEU A 78 0.59 -11.94 13.88
CA LEU A 78 1.89 -12.03 13.19
C LEU A 78 1.95 -13.16 12.18
N ARG A 79 1.26 -14.27 12.45
CA ARG A 79 1.15 -15.40 11.54
C ARG A 79 0.36 -15.01 10.30
N SER A 80 -0.81 -14.38 10.49
CA SER A 80 -1.59 -13.80 9.39
C SER A 80 -0.77 -12.79 8.58
N LEU A 81 -0.06 -11.86 9.24
CA LEU A 81 0.81 -10.92 8.53
C LEU A 81 1.97 -11.61 7.77
N GLN A 82 2.49 -12.71 8.31
CA GLN A 82 3.53 -13.50 7.65
C GLN A 82 3.00 -14.23 6.41
N ASP A 83 1.75 -14.69 6.46
CA ASP A 83 1.05 -15.29 5.33
C ASP A 83 0.84 -14.25 4.22
N ASP A 84 0.38 -13.04 4.55
CA ASP A 84 0.25 -11.93 3.60
C ASP A 84 1.59 -11.62 2.90
N PHE A 85 2.69 -11.57 3.66
CA PHE A 85 4.02 -11.35 3.07
C PHE A 85 4.49 -12.52 2.20
N ARG A 86 4.07 -13.74 2.50
CA ARG A 86 4.40 -14.92 1.68
C ARG A 86 3.71 -14.81 0.32
N GLU A 87 2.44 -14.42 0.31
CA GLU A 87 1.66 -14.19 -0.91
C GLU A 87 2.25 -13.04 -1.74
N PHE A 88 2.55 -11.92 -1.09
CA PHE A 88 3.19 -10.78 -1.78
C PHE A 88 4.55 -11.16 -2.37
N LYS A 89 5.33 -11.98 -1.65
CA LYS A 89 6.62 -12.49 -2.14
C LYS A 89 6.47 -13.47 -3.30
N SER A 90 5.45 -14.33 -3.29
CA SER A 90 5.19 -15.22 -4.43
C SER A 90 4.75 -14.43 -5.67
N ALA A 91 3.86 -13.45 -5.50
CA ALA A 91 3.47 -12.53 -6.58
C ALA A 91 4.69 -11.80 -7.15
N SER A 92 5.51 -11.18 -6.30
CA SER A 92 6.74 -10.50 -6.72
C SER A 92 7.70 -11.40 -7.48
N LYS A 93 7.87 -12.66 -7.04
CA LYS A 93 8.71 -13.64 -7.73
C LYS A 93 8.14 -14.04 -9.10
N LYS A 94 6.83 -14.24 -9.20
CA LYS A 94 6.16 -14.57 -10.46
C LYS A 94 6.31 -13.43 -11.47
N LEU A 95 6.19 -12.20 -11.01
CA LEU A 95 6.37 -11.01 -11.86
C LEU A 95 7.84 -10.80 -12.31
N GLN A 96 8.79 -11.33 -11.54
CA GLN A 96 10.23 -11.23 -11.84
C GLN A 96 10.77 -12.44 -12.59
N SER A 97 9.98 -13.49 -12.81
CA SER A 97 10.42 -14.66 -13.56
C SER A 97 10.52 -14.34 -15.05
N ASP A 98 11.48 -14.96 -15.74
CA ASP A 98 11.66 -14.89 -17.20
C ASP A 98 10.60 -15.71 -17.98
N GLU A 99 9.46 -15.96 -17.34
CA GLU A 99 8.30 -16.55 -17.98
C GLU A 99 7.53 -15.43 -18.69
N ASN A 100 6.83 -15.76 -19.79
CA ASN A 100 6.01 -14.81 -20.55
C ASN A 100 4.79 -14.33 -19.74
N VAL A 101 5.01 -13.55 -18.68
CA VAL A 101 3.97 -12.89 -17.89
C VAL A 101 3.51 -11.68 -18.69
N THR A 102 2.28 -11.72 -19.17
CA THR A 102 1.69 -10.62 -19.93
C THR A 102 1.28 -9.50 -18.99
N LEU A 103 1.11 -8.27 -19.51
CA LEU A 103 0.59 -7.16 -18.72
C LEU A 103 -0.82 -7.42 -18.16
N PHE A 104 -1.59 -8.31 -18.80
CA PHE A 104 -2.89 -8.75 -18.30
C PHE A 104 -2.73 -9.60 -17.03
N ASP A 105 -1.80 -10.55 -17.05
CA ASP A 105 -1.46 -11.36 -15.86
C ASP A 105 -0.95 -10.49 -14.70
N VAL A 106 -0.17 -9.44 -15.00
CA VAL A 106 0.28 -8.47 -13.97
C VAL A 106 -0.92 -7.76 -13.34
N ARG A 107 -1.93 -7.38 -14.13
CA ARG A 107 -3.15 -6.71 -13.62
C ARG A 107 -3.95 -7.65 -12.72
N ASP A 108 -4.09 -8.90 -13.13
CA ASP A 108 -4.78 -9.94 -12.35
C ASP A 108 -4.03 -10.23 -11.03
N ILE A 109 -2.69 -10.27 -11.05
CA ILE A 109 -1.87 -10.51 -9.85
C ILE A 109 -1.98 -9.36 -8.84
N PHE A 110 -2.09 -8.12 -9.30
CA PHE A 110 -2.15 -6.94 -8.41
C PHE A 110 -3.57 -6.49 -8.06
N ASP A 111 -4.60 -7.09 -8.67
CA ASP A 111 -5.99 -6.63 -8.58
C ASP A 111 -6.14 -5.11 -8.64
N LEU A 112 -5.43 -4.53 -9.62
CA LEU A 112 -5.72 -3.17 -10.11
C LEU A 112 -6.96 -3.15 -10.98
N ALA A 113 -7.56 -4.30 -11.34
CA ALA A 113 -8.76 -4.36 -12.16
C ALA A 113 -9.94 -3.61 -11.50
N VAL A 114 -10.14 -3.80 -10.18
CA VAL A 114 -11.20 -3.07 -9.44
C VAL A 114 -10.89 -1.57 -9.39
N PHE A 115 -9.62 -1.19 -9.22
CA PHE A 115 -9.21 0.21 -9.23
C PHE A 115 -9.36 0.86 -10.61
N GLU A 116 -8.87 0.20 -11.65
CA GLU A 116 -8.90 0.68 -13.03
C GLU A 116 -10.33 0.75 -13.53
N ASP A 117 -11.16 -0.26 -13.27
CA ASP A 117 -12.59 -0.22 -13.59
C ASP A 117 -13.27 0.92 -12.82
N ALA A 118 -13.00 1.08 -11.52
CA ALA A 118 -13.56 2.20 -10.75
C ALA A 118 -13.15 3.56 -11.32
N CYS A 119 -11.88 3.75 -11.67
CA CYS A 119 -11.38 4.96 -12.33
C CYS A 119 -12.07 5.19 -13.68
N VAL A 120 -12.27 4.14 -14.48
CA VAL A 120 -12.97 4.22 -15.77
C VAL A 120 -14.44 4.60 -15.58
N GLN A 121 -15.15 4.01 -14.62
CA GLN A 121 -16.54 4.36 -14.31
C GLN A 121 -16.68 5.83 -13.86
N VAL A 122 -15.75 6.31 -13.03
CA VAL A 122 -15.68 7.73 -12.65
C VAL A 122 -15.46 8.62 -13.88
N LEU A 123 -14.47 8.31 -14.72
CA LEU A 123 -14.17 9.10 -15.93
C LEU A 123 -15.32 9.09 -16.95
N LEU A 124 -16.12 8.03 -16.98
CA LEU A 124 -17.34 7.91 -17.79
C LEU A 124 -18.57 8.59 -17.14
N GLY A 125 -18.42 9.20 -15.96
CA GLY A 125 -19.52 9.87 -15.24
C GLY A 125 -20.54 8.91 -14.60
N LYS A 126 -20.17 7.64 -14.44
CA LYS A 126 -21.01 6.57 -13.88
C LYS A 126 -20.72 6.33 -12.39
N GLU A 127 -20.48 7.41 -11.64
CA GLU A 127 -20.13 7.33 -10.21
C GLU A 127 -21.25 6.70 -9.36
N ALA A 128 -22.51 6.83 -9.78
CA ALA A 128 -23.66 6.27 -9.09
C ALA A 128 -23.77 4.73 -9.19
N THR A 129 -23.03 4.09 -10.09
CA THR A 129 -23.03 2.62 -10.27
C THR A 129 -21.82 1.94 -9.63
N LEU A 130 -20.98 2.71 -8.92
CA LEU A 130 -19.81 2.16 -8.23
C LEU A 130 -20.24 1.22 -7.10
N THR A 131 -19.57 0.08 -7.02
CA THR A 131 -19.74 -0.89 -5.93
C THR A 131 -19.01 -0.44 -4.66
N GLU A 132 -19.37 -1.01 -3.51
CA GLU A 132 -18.74 -0.70 -2.21
C GLU A 132 -17.22 -0.94 -2.24
N ALA A 133 -16.77 -2.03 -2.89
CA ALA A 133 -15.36 -2.33 -3.08
C ALA A 133 -14.64 -1.23 -3.89
N GLN A 134 -15.26 -0.73 -4.95
CA GLN A 134 -14.70 0.34 -5.78
C GLN A 134 -14.62 1.67 -5.02
N HIS A 135 -15.62 1.97 -4.21
CA HIS A 135 -15.60 3.15 -3.33
C HIS A 135 -14.46 3.07 -2.30
N GLU A 136 -14.18 1.90 -1.74
CA GLU A 136 -13.07 1.71 -0.79
C GLU A 136 -11.70 1.92 -1.46
N VAL A 137 -11.50 1.41 -2.67
CA VAL A 137 -10.21 1.59 -3.37
C VAL A 137 -10.00 3.04 -3.83
N LEU A 138 -11.06 3.73 -4.28
CA LEU A 138 -10.98 5.13 -4.69
C LEU A 138 -11.00 6.13 -3.51
N LYS A 139 -11.08 5.65 -2.27
CA LYS A 139 -11.26 6.49 -1.08
C LYS A 139 -10.18 7.58 -0.93
N ALA A 140 -8.94 7.28 -1.33
CA ALA A 140 -7.82 8.21 -1.29
C ALA A 140 -7.87 9.29 -2.39
N LEU A 141 -8.68 9.09 -3.44
CA LEU A 141 -8.86 10.02 -4.57
C LEU A 141 -10.11 10.90 -4.41
N ASN A 142 -10.89 10.67 -3.36
CA ASN A 142 -11.99 11.55 -2.97
C ASN A 142 -11.43 12.89 -2.53
N ARG A 143 -11.90 13.97 -3.14
CA ARG A 143 -11.75 15.29 -2.56
C ARG A 143 -12.95 15.51 -1.65
N THR A 144 -12.77 15.42 -0.33
CA THR A 144 -13.67 16.14 0.60
C THR A 144 -13.31 17.62 0.53
N GLY A 145 -13.47 18.22 -0.66
CA GLY A 145 -13.50 19.65 -0.79
C GLY A 145 -14.81 20.10 -0.16
N ALA A 146 -14.73 20.81 0.96
CA ALA A 146 -15.78 21.73 1.32
C ALA A 146 -16.00 22.61 0.08
N ILE A 147 -17.08 22.35 -0.67
CA ILE A 147 -17.54 23.26 -1.69
C ILE A 147 -17.97 24.49 -0.90
N THR A 148 -17.06 25.47 -0.75
CA THR A 148 -17.48 26.85 -0.61
C THR A 148 -18.16 27.17 -1.93
N ALA A 149 -19.46 26.90 -1.99
CA ALA A 149 -20.31 27.41 -3.04
C ALA A 149 -20.10 28.92 -3.03
N HIS A 150 -19.45 29.42 -4.07
CA HIS A 150 -19.46 30.83 -4.39
C HIS A 150 -20.87 31.10 -4.92
N ASP A 151 -21.82 31.27 -4.00
CA ASP A 151 -23.14 31.80 -4.32
C ASP A 151 -22.94 33.29 -4.59
N ASN A 152 -22.95 33.67 -5.87
CA ASN A 152 -23.37 35.01 -6.24
C ASN A 152 -24.90 34.98 -6.26
N ASP A 153 -25.47 35.75 -5.34
CA ASP A 153 -26.78 36.38 -5.33
C ASP A 153 -28.01 35.55 -5.78
N ASP A 154 -28.84 35.18 -4.80
CA ASP A 154 -30.24 35.60 -4.87
C ASP A 154 -30.74 35.95 -3.46
N GLU A 155 -31.04 37.24 -3.26
CA GLU A 155 -31.54 37.80 -2.01
C GLU A 155 -32.93 37.26 -1.68
N SER A 156 -33.04 36.32 -0.74
CA SER A 156 -34.28 36.15 0.03
C SER A 156 -34.04 35.39 1.36
N GLU A 157 -33.22 35.93 2.26
CA GLU A 157 -32.91 35.25 3.54
C GLU A 157 -34.06 35.28 4.59
N ASP A 158 -35.20 35.93 4.33
CA ASP A 158 -36.20 36.18 5.38
C ASP A 158 -37.55 35.46 5.26
N ARG A 159 -37.67 34.38 4.45
CA ARG A 159 -38.96 33.64 4.32
C ARG A 159 -38.96 32.13 4.48
N ASP A 160 -37.84 31.50 4.78
CA ASP A 160 -37.83 30.04 4.95
C ASP A 160 -38.14 29.65 6.40
N GLY A 161 -39.20 28.87 6.63
CA GLY A 161 -39.51 28.28 7.93
C GLY A 161 -38.45 27.27 8.38
N PHE A 162 -38.43 26.93 9.67
CA PHE A 162 -37.48 25.95 10.24
C PHE A 162 -37.48 24.61 9.48
N ALA A 163 -38.65 24.15 9.04
CA ALA A 163 -38.81 22.91 8.28
C ALA A 163 -38.12 22.97 6.90
N ASP A 164 -38.24 24.09 6.19
CA ASP A 164 -37.61 24.26 4.87
C ASP A 164 -36.09 24.35 4.99
N ARG A 165 -35.58 25.02 6.04
CA ARG A 165 -34.14 25.01 6.35
C ARG A 165 -33.64 23.59 6.63
N ALA A 166 -34.35 22.80 7.43
CA ALA A 166 -33.98 21.42 7.75
C ALA A 166 -34.07 20.47 6.54
N LEU A 167 -35.04 20.67 5.65
CA LEU A 167 -35.15 19.90 4.41
C LEU A 167 -34.07 20.29 3.39
N ARG A 168 -33.70 21.57 3.30
CA ARG A 168 -32.60 22.05 2.44
C ARG A 168 -31.24 21.54 2.91
N THR A 169 -30.94 21.55 4.21
CA THR A 169 -29.70 20.97 4.74
C THR A 169 -29.63 19.47 4.48
N ARG A 170 -30.73 18.74 4.68
CA ARG A 170 -30.83 17.31 4.34
C ARG A 170 -30.67 17.05 2.83
N LYS A 171 -31.20 17.91 1.97
CA LYS A 171 -31.06 17.82 0.51
C LYS A 171 -29.62 18.12 0.08
N LYS A 172 -28.96 19.15 0.65
CA LYS A 172 -27.52 19.42 0.44
C LYS A 172 -26.64 18.24 0.89
N GLN A 173 -26.96 17.58 1.99
CA GLN A 173 -26.24 16.37 2.43
C GLN A 173 -26.48 15.15 1.53
N ARG A 174 -27.69 14.97 0.98
CA ARG A 174 -27.98 13.92 -0.01
C ARG A 174 -27.29 14.17 -1.36
N VAL A 175 -27.07 15.43 -1.71
CA VAL A 175 -26.39 15.89 -2.94
C VAL A 175 -24.89 16.11 -2.70
N ALA A 176 -24.35 15.76 -1.53
CA ALA A 176 -22.90 15.62 -1.33
C ALA A 176 -22.43 14.38 -2.11
N VAL A 177 -22.46 14.50 -3.43
CA VAL A 177 -21.94 13.54 -4.40
C VAL A 177 -20.46 13.42 -4.10
N ARG A 178 -20.01 12.20 -3.76
CA ARG A 178 -18.59 11.89 -3.61
C ARG A 178 -17.93 12.13 -4.96
N THR A 179 -17.27 13.27 -5.09
CA THR A 179 -16.63 13.67 -6.34
C THR A 179 -15.20 13.13 -6.34
N TYR A 180 -14.93 12.23 -7.28
CA TYR A 180 -13.63 11.57 -7.42
C TYR A 180 -12.68 12.40 -8.29
N ASP A 181 -12.56 13.70 -8.00
CA ASP A 181 -11.76 14.66 -8.78
C ASP A 181 -10.29 14.22 -8.95
N GLY A 182 -9.75 13.48 -7.98
CA GLY A 182 -8.39 12.93 -8.01
C GLY A 182 -8.13 12.01 -9.20
N VAL A 183 -9.16 11.32 -9.71
CA VAL A 183 -9.05 10.37 -10.84
C VAL A 183 -8.64 11.09 -12.12
N ARG A 184 -9.04 12.35 -12.32
CA ARG A 184 -8.68 13.15 -13.50
C ARG A 184 -7.18 13.43 -13.64
N PHE A 185 -6.44 13.36 -12.54
CA PHE A 185 -5.00 13.61 -12.53
C PHE A 185 -4.17 12.34 -12.75
N ILE A 186 -4.82 11.17 -12.81
CA ILE A 186 -4.15 9.90 -13.10
C ILE A 186 -3.94 9.85 -14.62
N PRO A 187 -2.70 9.88 -15.12
CA PRO A 187 -2.46 9.72 -16.53
C PRO A 187 -2.91 8.32 -16.96
N PRO A 188 -3.48 8.15 -18.17
CA PRO A 188 -3.75 6.82 -18.70
C PRO A 188 -2.46 6.00 -18.69
N THR A 189 -2.57 4.71 -18.40
CA THR A 189 -1.42 3.78 -18.40
C THR A 189 -0.70 3.78 -19.74
N SER A 190 -1.43 3.94 -20.86
CA SER A 190 -0.87 4.18 -22.20
C SER A 190 0.11 5.36 -22.22
N ASN A 191 -0.25 6.50 -21.61
CA ASN A 191 0.61 7.68 -21.60
C ASN A 191 1.88 7.46 -20.78
N ALA A 192 1.84 6.68 -19.70
CA ALA A 192 3.04 6.37 -18.91
C ALA A 192 4.00 5.48 -19.71
N VAL A 193 3.46 4.46 -20.38
CA VAL A 193 4.20 3.52 -21.22
C VAL A 193 4.74 4.21 -22.48
N GLU A 194 3.94 5.04 -23.14
CA GLU A 194 4.37 5.84 -24.29
C GLU A 194 5.44 6.86 -23.92
N ARG A 195 5.35 7.51 -22.75
CA ARG A 195 6.40 8.40 -22.24
C ARG A 195 7.70 7.64 -21.95
N LEU A 196 7.59 6.42 -21.41
CA LEU A 196 8.75 5.55 -21.20
C LEU A 196 9.39 5.20 -22.54
N PHE A 197 8.63 4.63 -23.48
CA PHE A 197 9.15 4.25 -24.79
C PHE A 197 9.62 5.44 -25.64
N SER A 198 9.04 6.63 -25.46
CA SER A 198 9.54 7.86 -26.09
C SER A 198 10.90 8.27 -25.53
N LYS A 199 11.08 8.18 -24.20
CA LYS A 199 12.39 8.40 -23.56
C LYS A 199 13.40 7.33 -23.98
N GLU A 200 12.99 6.06 -24.01
CA GLU A 200 13.81 4.94 -24.48
C GLU A 200 14.27 5.16 -25.92
N ARG A 201 13.38 5.52 -26.82
CA ARG A 201 13.71 5.82 -28.22
C ARG A 201 14.71 6.96 -28.35
N HIS A 202 14.65 7.98 -27.48
CA HIS A 202 15.67 9.04 -27.45
C HIS A 202 17.03 8.55 -26.92
N VAL A 203 17.03 7.60 -25.98
CA VAL A 203 18.26 7.01 -25.41
C VAL A 203 18.89 6.00 -26.39
N LEU A 204 18.07 5.19 -27.07
CA LEU A 204 18.40 4.25 -28.13
C LEU A 204 18.41 4.92 -29.51
N SER A 205 19.22 5.97 -29.68
CA SER A 205 19.44 6.56 -31.01
C SER A 205 20.27 5.62 -31.89
N PHE A 206 20.28 5.84 -33.22
CA PHE A 206 21.04 5.04 -34.19
C PHE A 206 22.52 4.83 -33.81
N HIS A 207 23.13 5.78 -33.11
CA HIS A 207 24.53 5.72 -32.68
C HIS A 207 24.75 4.91 -31.39
N ARG A 208 23.69 4.41 -30.76
CA ARG A 208 23.69 3.75 -29.44
C ARG A 208 23.06 2.35 -29.47
N GLN A 209 22.97 1.75 -30.66
CA GLN A 209 22.41 0.39 -30.84
C GLN A 209 23.23 -0.71 -30.15
N GLY A 210 24.50 -0.46 -29.81
CA GLY A 210 25.36 -1.38 -29.05
C GLY A 210 25.23 -1.27 -27.51
N ILE A 211 24.26 -0.51 -26.99
CA ILE A 211 24.04 -0.42 -25.54
C ILE A 211 23.53 -1.76 -25.00
N LEU A 212 24.22 -2.28 -23.98
CA LEU A 212 23.77 -3.46 -23.24
C LEU A 212 22.47 -3.15 -22.48
N PRO A 213 21.49 -4.08 -22.42
CA PRO A 213 20.20 -3.88 -21.75
C PRO A 213 20.32 -3.32 -20.31
N ILE A 214 21.29 -3.82 -19.54
CA ILE A 214 21.54 -3.37 -18.16
C ILE A 214 21.92 -1.88 -18.06
N ARG A 215 22.64 -1.35 -19.06
CA ARG A 215 23.05 0.06 -19.10
C ARG A 215 21.91 0.96 -19.56
N LEU A 216 21.04 0.45 -20.44
CA LEU A 216 19.82 1.13 -20.84
C LEU A 216 18.89 1.30 -19.65
N GLU A 217 18.64 0.23 -18.90
CA GLU A 217 17.83 0.24 -17.67
C GLU A 217 18.37 1.27 -16.67
N MET A 218 19.69 1.25 -16.40
CA MET A 218 20.34 2.26 -15.55
C MET A 218 20.07 3.69 -16.03
N MET A 219 20.17 3.98 -17.33
CA MET A 219 19.93 5.34 -17.86
C MET A 219 18.47 5.79 -17.76
N LEU A 220 17.51 4.86 -17.83
CA LEU A 220 16.09 5.17 -17.78
C LEU A 220 15.61 5.43 -16.35
N PHE A 221 16.15 4.69 -15.37
CA PHE A 221 15.67 4.69 -13.99
C PHE A 221 16.54 5.48 -13.00
N LEU A 222 17.74 5.96 -13.39
CA LEU A 222 18.62 6.78 -12.53
C LEU A 222 18.50 8.30 -12.76
N ARG A 223 17.42 8.77 -13.37
CA ARG A 223 17.13 10.21 -13.53
C ARG A 223 16.35 10.79 -12.37
#